data_AF-A0A9E2UAR5-F1
#
_entry.id   AF-A0A9E2UAR5-F1
#
_cell.length_a   1.000
_cell.length_b   1.000
_cell.length_c   1.000
_cell.angle_alpha   90.00
_cell.angle_beta   90.00
_cell.angle_gamma   90.00
#
_symmetry.space_group_name_H-M   'P 1'
#
loop_
_entity.id
_entity.type
_entity.pdbx_description
1 polymer ?
#
loop_
_entity_poly.entity_id
_entity_poly.type
_entity_poly.pdbx_seq_one_letter_code
_entity_poly.pdbx_strand_id
1 'polypeptide(L)' 'AWFDAPDLTAQQKICRDMQQEFWQNPSYVPLGMYFQPTAFHSYLQDVRAGWPQFYGVRRV' A
#
# COMPACT_ATOMS: atom_id res chain seq x y z
N ALA A 1 -8.32 1.16 19.22
CA ALA A 1 -7.90 -0.27 19.21
C ALA A 1 -6.63 -0.50 18.41
N TRP A 2 -6.61 -0.29 17.07
CA TRP A 2 -5.39 -0.51 16.27
C TRP A 2 -4.26 0.52 16.56
N PHE A 3 -4.61 1.80 16.65
CA PHE A 3 -3.66 2.87 17.01
C PHE A 3 -3.11 2.73 18.43
N ASP A 4 -3.87 2.12 19.34
CA ASP A 4 -3.50 1.93 20.75
C ASP A 4 -2.76 0.61 21.01
N ALA A 5 -2.58 -0.22 19.98
CA ALA A 5 -1.95 -1.52 20.13
C ALA A 5 -0.46 -1.36 20.52
N PRO A 6 0.05 -2.17 21.47
CA PRO A 6 1.38 -1.95 22.06
C PRO A 6 2.53 -2.33 21.12
N ASP A 7 2.27 -3.14 20.09
CA ASP A 7 3.26 -3.62 19.14
C ASP A 7 2.64 -4.00 17.79
N LEU A 8 3.51 -4.31 16.83
CA LEU A 8 3.13 -4.72 15.48
C LEU A 8 2.33 -6.04 15.47
N THR A 9 2.63 -6.97 16.37
CA THR A 9 1.96 -8.28 16.44
C THR A 9 0.48 -8.10 16.80
N ALA A 10 0.21 -7.24 17.79
CA ALA A 10 -1.13 -6.85 18.21
C ALA A 10 -1.89 -6.12 17.09
N GLN A 11 -1.25 -5.17 16.41
CA GLN A 11 -1.82 -4.49 15.24
C GLN A 11 -2.21 -5.47 14.13
N GLN A 12 -1.31 -6.40 13.77
CA GLN A 12 -1.57 -7.41 12.75
C GLN A 12 -2.70 -8.35 13.15
N LYS A 13 -2.83 -8.70 14.45
CA LYS A 13 -3.96 -9.50 14.93
C LYS A 13 -5.28 -8.81 14.65
N ILE A 14 -5.40 -7.53 14.99
CA ILE A 14 -6.61 -6.74 14.74
C ILE A 14 -6.92 -6.69 13.24
N CYS A 15 -5.91 -6.48 12.38
CA CYS A 15 -6.11 -6.50 10.93
C CYS A 15 -6.59 -7.85 10.39
N ARG A 16 -6.11 -8.97 10.95
CA ARG A 16 -6.57 -10.31 10.58
C ARG A 16 -8.02 -10.54 10.99
N ASP A 17 -8.36 -10.17 12.23
CA ASP A 17 -9.73 -10.29 12.74
C ASP A 17 -10.71 -9.48 11.86
N MET A 18 -10.36 -8.24 11.49
CA MET A 18 -11.17 -7.41 10.58
C MET A 18 -11.35 -8.02 9.19
N GLN A 19 -10.29 -8.60 8.61
CA GLN A 19 -10.38 -9.28 7.32
C GLN A 19 -11.27 -10.53 7.40
N GLN A 20 -11.21 -11.28 8.49
CA GLN A 20 -12.08 -12.45 8.69
C GLN A 20 -13.56 -12.07 8.75
N GLU A 21 -13.90 -10.97 9.41
CA GLU A 21 -15.27 -10.44 9.45
C GLU A 21 -15.76 -9.98 8.05
N PHE A 22 -14.91 -9.31 7.27
CA PHE A 22 -15.25 -8.95 5.89
C PHE A 22 -15.67 -10.17 5.05
N TRP A 23 -15.01 -11.30 5.23
CA TRP A 23 -15.33 -12.53 4.49
C TRP A 23 -16.65 -13.19 4.90
N GLN A 24 -17.24 -12.84 6.04
CA GLN A 24 -18.57 -13.36 6.43
C GLN A 24 -19.69 -12.72 5.60
N ASN A 25 -19.55 -11.43 5.26
CA ASN A 25 -20.53 -10.71 4.45
C ASN A 25 -19.85 -9.60 3.63
N PRO A 26 -19.24 -9.92 2.48
CA PRO A 26 -18.47 -8.97 1.69
C PRO A 26 -19.40 -7.92 1.07
N SER A 27 -19.12 -6.65 1.32
CA SER A 27 -19.86 -5.51 0.74
C SER A 27 -19.50 -5.23 -0.72
N TYR A 28 -18.38 -5.79 -1.20
CA TYR A 28 -17.90 -5.68 -2.58
C TYR A 28 -17.04 -6.91 -2.93
N VAL A 29 -16.83 -7.15 -4.22
CA VAL A 29 -15.94 -8.21 -4.69
C VAL A 29 -14.50 -7.69 -4.76
N PRO A 30 -13.54 -8.25 -4.00
CA PRO A 30 -12.15 -7.85 -4.09
C PRO A 30 -11.51 -8.43 -5.35
N LEU A 31 -11.30 -7.61 -6.38
CA LEU A 31 -10.72 -8.03 -7.67
C LEU A 31 -9.18 -8.12 -7.65
N GLY A 32 -8.55 -7.87 -6.50
CA GLY A 32 -7.10 -7.85 -6.32
C GLY A 32 -6.53 -6.45 -6.26
N MET A 33 -5.20 -6.36 -6.36
CA MET A 33 -4.46 -5.11 -6.27
C MET A 33 -4.05 -4.62 -7.64
N TYR A 34 -4.29 -3.33 -7.91
CA TYR A 34 -3.81 -2.68 -9.12
C TYR A 34 -2.45 -2.05 -8.88
N PHE A 35 -1.44 -2.49 -9.63
CA PHE A 35 -0.16 -1.81 -9.74
C PHE A 35 -0.22 -0.84 -10.92
N GLN A 36 0.23 0.40 -10.71
CA GLN A 36 0.33 1.40 -11.76
C GLN A 36 1.71 1.32 -12.42
N PRO A 37 1.87 0.64 -13.57
CA PRO A 37 3.14 0.67 -14.30
C PRO A 37 3.39 2.09 -14.79
N THR A 38 4.58 2.60 -14.52
CA THR A 38 5.01 3.92 -15.01
C THR A 38 6.34 3.75 -15.72
N ALA A 39 6.42 4.25 -16.95
CA ALA A 39 7.66 4.30 -17.71
C ALA A 39 8.33 5.66 -17.52
N PHE A 40 9.65 5.68 -17.43
CA PHE A 40 10.46 6.89 -17.31
C PHE A 40 11.45 6.98 -18.45
N HIS A 41 11.78 8.20 -18.85
CA HIS A 41 12.86 8.41 -19.81
C HIS A 41 14.20 7.97 -19.20
N SER A 42 15.09 7.40 -20.01
CA SER A 42 16.42 6.91 -19.60
C SER A 42 17.34 7.93 -18.93
N TYR A 43 17.10 9.25 -19.08
CA TYR A 43 17.91 10.27 -18.41
C TYR A 43 17.44 10.56 -16.99
N LEU A 44 16.28 10.01 -16.56
CA LEU A 44 15.77 10.21 -15.22
C LEU A 44 16.38 9.19 -14.26
N GLN A 45 16.90 9.68 -13.13
CA GLN A 45 17.39 8.86 -12.02
C GLN A 45 16.71 9.25 -10.71
N ASP A 46 16.82 8.34 -9.74
CA ASP A 46 16.29 8.50 -8.37
C ASP A 46 14.76 8.66 -8.30
N VAL A 47 14.04 8.12 -9.29
CA VAL A 47 12.57 8.03 -9.25
C VAL A 47 12.14 6.99 -8.22
N ARG A 48 11.40 7.42 -7.20
CA ARG A 48 10.96 6.55 -6.10
C ARG A 48 9.73 5.74 -6.48
N ALA A 49 9.61 4.55 -5.91
CA ALA A 49 8.42 3.73 -6.04
C ALA A 49 7.22 4.36 -5.32
N GLY A 50 6.02 4.13 -5.85
CA GLY A 50 4.76 4.60 -5.27
C GLY A 50 4.20 5.82 -5.98
N TRP A 51 3.57 6.71 -5.20
CA TRP A 51 2.91 7.91 -5.73
C TRP A 51 3.91 8.86 -6.40
N PRO A 52 3.58 9.49 -7.54
CA PRO A 52 4.47 10.48 -8.15
C PRO A 52 4.82 11.61 -7.17
N GLN A 53 6.10 11.91 -7.04
CA GLN A 53 6.61 13.00 -6.21
C GLN A 53 7.38 13.99 -7.08
N PHE A 54 7.26 15.29 -6.77
CA PHE A 54 7.86 16.37 -7.58
C PHE A 54 9.32 16.69 -7.21
N TYR A 55 9.91 15.92 -6.29
CA TYR A 55 11.22 16.17 -5.72
C TYR A 55 12.05 14.89 -5.65
N GLY A 56 13.37 15.04 -5.52
CA GLY A 56 14.31 13.92 -5.38
C GLY A 56 14.66 13.20 -6.68
N VAL A 57 13.96 13.48 -7.78
CA VAL A 57 14.30 13.02 -9.13
C VAL A 57 15.34 13.95 -9.72
N ARG A 58 16.33 13.38 -10.43
CA ARG A 58 17.33 14.16 -11.17
C ARG A 58 17.53 13.65 -12.58
N ARG A 59 18.07 14.53 -13.41
CA ARG A 59 18.58 14.19 -14.73
C ARG A 59 20.03 13.71 -14.65
N VAL A 60 20.40 12.77 -15.51
CA VAL A 60 21.79 12.50 -15.89
C VAL A 60 22.16 13.09 -17.24
#